data_AF-A0A5A7PA86-F1
#
_entry.id   AF-A0A5A7PA86-F1
#
_cell.length_a   1.000
_cell.length_b   1.000
_cell.length_c   1.000
_cell.angle_alpha   90.00
_cell.angle_beta   90.00
_cell.angle_gamma   90.00
#
_symmetry.space_group_name_H-M   'P 1'
#
loop_
_entity.id
_entity.type
_entity.pdbx_description
1 polymer ?
#
loop_
_entity_poly.entity_id
_entity_poly.type
_entity_poly.pdbx_seq_one_letter_code
_entity_poly.pdbx_strand_id
1 'polypeptide(L)'
;MAASLIRLHFHDCFVQGCDASILLDDSPTIQSEKSAGPNANSARGFDVIEAAKTAVERICPGVVSCADILAVAACDAPVAVGGPSWPVRVGRRDSTTANFNAANTDLPDLFLVHKTSLQPSATRGSVRQTWLPSQVCMLRK
;
A
#
# COMPACT_ATOMS: atom_id res chain seq x y z
N MET A 1 4.52 -5.61 -14.32
CA MET A 1 3.67 -5.42 -13.12
C MET A 1 4.44 -5.09 -11.85
N ALA A 2 5.64 -5.64 -11.63
CA ALA A 2 6.39 -5.43 -10.38
C ALA A 2 6.50 -3.96 -9.92
N ALA A 3 6.95 -3.07 -10.80
CA ALA A 3 7.11 -1.64 -10.49
C ALA A 3 5.80 -0.96 -10.06
N SER A 4 4.66 -1.40 -10.60
CA SER A 4 3.35 -0.82 -10.28
C SER A 4 2.90 -1.15 -8.87
N LEU A 5 3.14 -2.38 -8.40
CA LEU A 5 2.75 -2.82 -7.06
C LEU A 5 3.61 -2.15 -5.98
N ILE A 6 4.92 -1.99 -6.24
CA ILE A 6 5.82 -1.24 -5.35
C ILE A 6 5.36 0.22 -5.24
N ARG A 7 5.04 0.84 -6.38
CA ARG A 7 4.53 2.22 -6.40
C ARG A 7 3.20 2.33 -5.66
N LEU A 8 2.29 1.37 -5.83
CA LEU A 8 1.00 1.37 -5.16
C LEU A 8 1.17 1.32 -3.63
N HIS A 9 2.07 0.47 -3.13
CA HIS A 9 2.41 0.44 -1.70
C HIS A 9 3.11 1.72 -1.21
N PHE A 10 3.98 2.32 -2.04
CA PHE A 10 4.58 3.62 -1.72
C PHE A 10 3.50 4.70 -1.56
N HIS A 11 2.56 4.78 -2.49
CA HIS A 11 1.50 5.78 -2.46
C HIS A 11 0.54 5.59 -1.27
N ASP A 12 0.19 4.35 -0.95
CA ASP A 12 -0.57 4.00 0.26
C ASP A 12 0.15 4.52 1.51
N CYS A 13 1.39 4.07 1.74
CA CYS A 13 2.14 4.45 2.94
C CYS A 13 2.47 5.95 3.05
N PHE A 14 2.46 6.69 1.95
CA PHE A 14 2.78 8.11 1.96
C PHE A 14 1.61 8.98 2.42
N VAL A 15 0.39 8.57 2.11
CA VAL A 15 -0.86 9.29 2.39
C VAL A 15 -1.51 8.64 3.60
N GLN A 16 -1.64 9.36 4.72
CA GLN A 16 -2.27 8.89 5.97
C GLN A 16 -1.79 7.55 6.58
N GLY A 17 -0.81 6.85 5.99
CA GLY A 17 -0.19 5.64 6.51
C GLY A 17 -0.48 4.42 5.63
N CYS A 18 0.17 3.29 5.91
CA CYS A 18 -0.06 2.06 5.15
C CYS A 18 -1.37 1.38 5.62
N ASP A 19 -2.52 1.87 5.13
CA ASP A 19 -3.85 1.45 5.59
C ASP A 19 -4.80 1.06 4.44
N ALA A 20 -4.29 0.85 3.23
CA ALA A 20 -5.04 0.50 2.04
C ALA A 20 -6.10 1.53 1.59
N SER A 21 -6.04 2.78 2.06
CA SER A 21 -6.98 3.82 1.64
C SER A 21 -6.96 4.10 0.15
N ILE A 22 -5.79 3.92 -0.48
CA ILE A 22 -5.63 4.10 -1.93
C ILE A 22 -6.49 3.12 -2.76
N LEU A 23 -6.92 2.01 -2.16
CA LEU A 23 -7.75 1.01 -2.83
C LEU A 23 -9.23 1.36 -2.84
N LEU A 24 -9.67 2.27 -1.96
CA LEU A 24 -11.07 2.67 -1.86
C LEU A 24 -11.53 3.42 -3.11
N ASP A 25 -12.66 3.01 -3.67
CA ASP A 25 -13.31 3.67 -4.79
C ASP A 25 -14.20 4.83 -4.32
N ASP A 26 -14.56 5.70 -5.27
CA ASP A 26 -15.48 6.81 -5.01
C ASP A 26 -16.83 6.29 -4.54
N SER A 27 -17.36 6.92 -3.49
CA SER A 27 -18.70 6.65 -2.96
C SER A 27 -19.34 7.97 -2.49
N PRO A 28 -20.64 8.01 -2.14
CA PRO A 28 -21.29 9.24 -1.67
C PRO A 28 -20.60 9.91 -0.48
N THR A 29 -19.83 9.15 0.30
CA THR A 29 -19.11 9.63 1.49
C THR A 29 -17.59 9.58 1.37
N ILE A 30 -17.04 9.01 0.29
CA ILE A 30 -15.60 8.81 0.11
C ILE A 30 -15.18 9.39 -1.23
N GLN A 31 -14.26 10.36 -1.19
CA GLN A 31 -13.53 10.79 -2.36
C GLN A 31 -12.24 9.97 -2.48
N SER A 32 -12.13 9.18 -3.54
CA SER A 32 -11.05 8.22 -3.75
C SER A 32 -9.72 8.91 -4.01
N GLU A 33 -8.66 8.39 -3.42
CA GLU A 33 -7.28 8.79 -3.75
C GLU A 33 -6.89 8.43 -5.18
N LYS A 34 -7.60 7.49 -5.83
CA LYS A 34 -7.33 7.09 -7.23
C LYS A 34 -7.51 8.25 -8.20
N SER A 35 -8.37 9.22 -7.87
CA SER A 35 -8.62 10.41 -8.69
C SER A 35 -7.66 11.56 -8.39
N ALA A 36 -6.80 11.47 -7.37
CA ALA A 36 -5.80 12.49 -7.05
C ALA A 36 -4.77 12.63 -8.18
N GLY A 37 -4.22 13.83 -8.40
CA GLY A 37 -3.32 14.13 -9.51
C GLY A 37 -2.16 13.12 -9.69
N PRO A 38 -1.45 12.73 -8.61
CA PRO A 38 -0.39 11.73 -8.69
C PRO A 38 -0.86 10.31 -9.06
N ASN A 39 -2.14 9.97 -8.82
CA ASN A 39 -2.72 8.64 -9.03
C ASN A 39 -3.53 8.54 -10.32
N ALA A 40 -4.24 9.60 -10.68
CA ALA A 40 -5.15 9.65 -11.82
C ALA A 40 -4.42 9.29 -13.11
N ASN A 41 -4.95 8.31 -13.85
CA ASN A 41 -4.36 7.78 -15.08
C ASN A 41 -2.90 7.31 -14.93
N SER A 42 -2.46 6.98 -13.71
CA SER A 42 -1.05 6.73 -13.40
C SER A 42 -0.88 5.49 -12.53
N ALA A 43 -1.56 5.45 -11.37
CA ALA A 43 -1.58 4.29 -10.48
C ALA A 43 -2.29 3.11 -11.17
N ARG A 44 -1.75 1.90 -11.00
CA ARG A 44 -2.24 0.69 -11.69
C ARG A 44 -1.88 -0.57 -10.89
N GLY A 45 -2.56 -1.67 -11.17
CA GLY A 45 -2.40 -2.95 -10.46
C GLY A 45 -3.44 -3.18 -9.35
N PHE A 46 -4.51 -2.38 -9.30
CA PHE A 46 -5.62 -2.55 -8.37
C PHE A 46 -6.32 -3.90 -8.55
N ASP A 47 -6.48 -4.33 -9.80
CA ASP A 47 -7.03 -5.62 -10.22
C ASP A 47 -6.24 -6.81 -9.68
N VAL A 48 -4.91 -6.71 -9.67
CA VAL A 48 -4.03 -7.75 -9.12
C VAL A 48 -4.21 -7.87 -7.61
N ILE A 49 -4.35 -6.75 -6.90
CA ILE A 49 -4.58 -6.72 -5.45
C ILE A 49 -5.96 -7.27 -5.11
N GLU A 50 -6.99 -6.92 -5.88
CA GLU A 50 -8.35 -7.45 -5.71
C GLU A 50 -8.40 -8.97 -5.95
N ALA A 51 -7.72 -9.46 -6.99
CA ALA A 51 -7.59 -10.89 -7.27
C ALA A 51 -6.86 -11.63 -6.14
N ALA A 52 -5.77 -11.04 -5.62
CA ALA A 52 -5.04 -11.58 -4.48
C ALA A 52 -5.92 -11.64 -3.21
N LYS A 53 -6.64 -10.56 -2.90
CA LYS A 53 -7.60 -10.51 -1.79
C LYS A 53 -8.66 -11.58 -1.92
N THR A 54 -9.25 -11.72 -3.11
CA THR A 54 -10.25 -12.76 -3.40
C THR A 54 -9.69 -14.17 -3.17
N ALA A 55 -8.46 -14.44 -3.59
CA ALA A 55 -7.82 -15.74 -3.39
C ALA A 55 -7.54 -16.03 -1.90
N VAL A 56 -7.07 -15.03 -1.16
CA VAL A 56 -6.78 -15.14 0.27
C VAL A 56 -8.05 -15.32 1.10
N GLU A 57 -9.11 -14.56 0.80
CA GLU A 57 -10.41 -14.66 1.48
C GLU A 57 -11.07 -16.04 1.32
N ARG A 58 -10.78 -16.77 0.23
CA ARG A 58 -11.24 -18.16 0.08
C ARG A 58 -10.57 -19.13 1.04
N ILE A 59 -9.38 -18.79 1.54
CA ILE A 59 -8.58 -19.63 2.44
C ILE A 59 -8.79 -19.19 3.89
N CYS A 60 -8.74 -17.89 4.16
CA CYS A 60 -8.85 -17.31 5.50
C CYS A 60 -9.74 -16.05 5.50
N PRO A 61 -11.07 -16.22 5.57
CA PRO A 61 -12.02 -15.12 5.50
C PRO A 61 -11.81 -14.09 6.61
N GLY A 62 -11.68 -12.81 6.26
CA GLY A 62 -11.59 -11.69 7.19
C GLY A 62 -10.32 -11.62 8.03
N VAL A 63 -9.27 -12.41 7.70
CA VAL A 63 -8.02 -12.46 8.48
C VAL A 63 -6.97 -11.48 7.95
N VAL A 64 -6.76 -11.45 6.63
CA VAL A 64 -5.67 -10.70 6.02
C VAL A 64 -6.18 -9.36 5.51
N SER A 65 -5.62 -8.26 5.99
CA SER A 65 -5.97 -6.90 5.54
C SER A 65 -5.46 -6.63 4.12
N CYS A 66 -6.17 -5.78 3.39
CA CYS A 66 -5.71 -5.27 2.09
C CYS A 66 -4.36 -4.54 2.21
N ALA A 67 -4.13 -3.84 3.33
CA ALA A 67 -2.88 -3.16 3.63
C ALA A 67 -1.70 -4.13 3.73
N ASP A 68 -1.90 -5.32 4.32
CA ASP A 68 -0.87 -6.35 4.37
C ASP A 68 -0.68 -7.04 3.00
N ILE A 69 -1.73 -7.20 2.21
CA ILE A 69 -1.61 -7.70 0.82
C ILE A 69 -0.74 -6.75 -0.01
N LEU A 70 -0.93 -5.43 0.11
CA LEU A 70 -0.09 -4.44 -0.55
C LEU A 70 1.38 -4.56 -0.13
N ALA A 71 1.64 -4.69 1.17
CA ALA A 71 3.00 -4.81 1.70
C ALA A 71 3.72 -6.07 1.22
N VAL A 72 3.01 -7.21 1.19
CA VAL A 72 3.55 -8.49 0.70
C VAL A 72 3.74 -8.43 -0.82
N ALA A 73 2.75 -7.94 -1.56
CA ALA A 73 2.83 -7.79 -3.01
C ALA A 73 4.00 -6.89 -3.43
N ALA A 74 4.28 -5.81 -2.69
CA ALA A 74 5.41 -4.94 -2.95
C ALA A 74 6.77 -5.58 -2.64
N CYS A 75 6.83 -6.57 -1.75
CA CYS A 75 8.04 -7.34 -1.47
C CYS A 75 8.27 -8.46 -2.50
N ASP A 76 7.20 -9.17 -2.89
CA ASP A 76 7.29 -10.30 -3.82
C ASP A 76 7.44 -9.84 -5.28
N ALA A 77 6.89 -8.67 -5.64
CA ALA A 77 7.00 -8.08 -6.97
C ALA A 77 8.45 -7.96 -7.48
N PRO A 78 9.40 -7.36 -6.73
CA PRO A 78 10.82 -7.35 -7.09
C PRO A 78 11.40 -8.75 -7.28
N VAL A 79 11.07 -9.71 -6.40
CA VAL A 79 11.61 -11.08 -6.45
C VAL A 79 11.25 -11.74 -7.78
N ALA A 80 10.02 -11.54 -8.27
CA ALA A 80 9.56 -12.06 -9.56
C ALA A 80 10.36 -11.53 -10.77
N VAL A 81 11.12 -10.45 -10.61
CA VAL A 81 12.00 -9.87 -11.65
C VAL A 81 13.49 -9.94 -11.29
N GLY A 82 13.87 -10.81 -10.35
CA GLY A 82 15.26 -11.03 -9.94
C GLY A 82 15.78 -10.04 -8.89
N GLY A 83 14.90 -9.31 -8.22
CA GLY A 83 15.21 -8.44 -7.10
C GLY A 83 15.42 -9.19 -5.76
N PRO A 84 15.85 -8.48 -4.71
CA PRO A 84 16.08 -9.07 -3.40
C PRO A 84 14.76 -9.42 -2.70
N SER A 85 14.80 -10.41 -1.80
CA SER A 85 13.72 -10.74 -0.88
C SER A 85 14.05 -10.21 0.52
N TRP A 86 13.03 -9.76 1.25
CA TRP A 86 13.15 -9.36 2.64
C TRP A 86 11.91 -9.79 3.44
N PRO A 87 12.02 -9.99 4.76
CA PRO A 87 10.85 -10.31 5.57
C PRO A 87 9.94 -9.08 5.71
N VAL A 88 8.65 -9.28 5.45
CA VAL A 88 7.62 -8.25 5.57
C VAL A 88 6.96 -8.35 6.94
N ARG A 89 6.86 -7.21 7.63
CA ARG A 89 6.03 -7.11 8.84
C ARG A 89 4.57 -7.01 8.44
N VAL A 90 3.73 -7.83 9.07
CA VAL A 90 2.27 -7.92 8.87
C VAL A 90 1.54 -7.55 10.16
N GLY A 91 0.23 -7.31 10.07
CA GLY A 91 -0.63 -6.84 11.15
C GLY A 91 -1.21 -5.43 10.93
N ARG A 92 -1.14 -4.89 9.70
CA ARG A 92 -1.82 -3.63 9.36
C ARG A 92 -3.32 -3.83 9.32
N ARG A 93 -4.08 -2.75 9.47
CA ARG A 93 -5.54 -2.74 9.35
C ARG A 93 -5.95 -1.81 8.23
N ASP A 94 -7.05 -2.15 7.59
CA ASP A 94 -7.62 -1.37 6.50
C ASP A 94 -8.35 -0.14 7.04
N SER A 95 -8.19 1.00 6.38
CA SER A 95 -8.93 2.22 6.67
C SER A 95 -10.34 2.16 6.09
N THR A 96 -11.23 2.95 6.70
CA THR A 96 -12.61 3.15 6.21
C THR A 96 -12.77 4.48 5.49
N THR A 97 -11.67 5.21 5.27
CA THR A 97 -11.66 6.57 4.73
C THR A 97 -10.47 6.76 3.80
N ALA A 98 -10.67 7.45 2.69
CA ALA A 98 -9.61 7.88 1.78
C ALA A 98 -9.32 9.37 1.95
N ASN A 99 -8.08 9.79 1.65
CA ASN A 99 -7.65 11.18 1.78
C ASN A 99 -7.12 11.75 0.46
N PHE A 100 -8.07 12.11 -0.42
CA PHE A 100 -7.79 12.75 -1.71
C PHE A 100 -6.89 14.00 -1.60
N ASN A 101 -7.12 14.84 -0.59
CA ASN A 101 -6.35 16.08 -0.42
C ASN A 101 -4.90 15.78 -0.04
N ALA A 102 -4.68 14.89 0.93
CA ALA A 102 -3.33 14.47 1.31
C ALA A 102 -2.61 13.75 0.16
N ALA A 103 -3.32 12.99 -0.67
CA ALA A 103 -2.73 12.41 -1.87
C ALA A 103 -2.21 13.46 -2.86
N ASN A 104 -2.81 14.65 -2.92
CA ASN A 104 -2.32 15.74 -3.76
C ASN A 104 -1.18 16.56 -3.12
N THR A 105 -1.06 16.57 -1.79
CA THR A 105 -0.05 17.38 -1.08
C THR A 105 1.18 16.61 -0.65
N ASP A 106 1.00 15.34 -0.26
CA ASP A 106 2.03 14.55 0.41
C ASP A 106 2.83 13.70 -0.59
N LEU A 107 2.22 13.36 -1.73
CA LEU A 107 2.90 12.64 -2.79
C LEU A 107 3.77 13.61 -3.61
N PRO A 108 5.04 13.26 -3.87
CA PRO A 108 5.93 14.13 -4.62
C PRO A 108 5.45 14.24 -6.07
N ASP A 109 5.24 15.48 -6.54
CA ASP A 109 5.02 15.78 -7.94
C ASP A 109 6.36 15.84 -8.69
N LEU A 110 6.41 15.21 -9.86
CA LEU A 110 7.56 15.18 -10.76
C LEU A 110 7.86 16.56 -11.39
N PHE A 111 6.89 17.49 -11.45
CA PHE A 111 7.11 18.82 -12.02
C PHE A 111 7.51 19.90 -10.99
N LEU A 112 7.19 19.72 -9.70
CA LEU A 112 7.45 20.70 -8.64
C LEU A 112 8.74 20.44 -7.85
N VAL A 113 9.82 20.01 -8.53
CA VAL A 113 11.15 19.92 -7.90
C VAL A 113 11.88 21.26 -7.98
N HIS A 114 11.31 22.31 -7.39
CA HIS A 114 12.10 23.45 -6.94
C HIS A 114 11.56 23.98 -5.60
N LYS A 115 12.08 23.39 -4.52
CA LYS A 115 11.80 23.71 -3.11
C LYS A 115 10.33 23.46 -2.75
N THR A 116 10.01 22.35 -2.10
CA THR A 116 9.85 22.28 -0.62
C THR A 116 9.47 20.83 -0.28
N SER A 117 9.96 20.32 0.85
CA SER A 117 9.60 19.03 1.46
C SER A 117 10.37 17.76 1.03
N LEU A 118 11.68 17.76 1.29
CA LEU A 118 12.25 16.67 2.09
C LEU A 118 12.12 17.06 3.57
N GLN A 119 10.90 17.34 4.04
CA GLN A 119 10.62 17.22 5.46
C GLN A 119 9.80 15.95 5.59
N PRO A 120 10.46 14.79 5.86
CA PRO A 120 9.71 13.68 6.42
C PRO A 120 8.97 14.25 7.62
N SER A 121 7.64 14.23 7.59
CA SER A 121 6.84 14.41 8.79
C SER A 121 7.39 13.43 9.82
N ALA A 122 8.12 13.97 10.79
CA ALA A 122 8.89 13.28 11.81
C ALA A 122 7.96 12.68 12.87
N THR A 123 6.94 11.96 12.43
CA THR A 123 6.01 11.18 13.24
C THR A 123 5.88 9.74 12.75
N ARG A 124 6.46 9.38 11.59
CA ARG A 124 6.54 7.98 11.16
C ARG A 124 7.67 7.27 11.90
N GLY A 125 7.39 6.91 13.15
CA GLY A 125 8.28 6.15 14.01
C GLY A 125 8.78 4.91 13.28
N SER A 126 10.10 4.82 13.13
CA SER A 126 10.77 3.56 12.83
C SER A 126 10.58 2.65 14.05
N VAL A 127 9.48 1.89 14.06
CA VAL A 127 9.25 0.87 15.08
C VAL A 127 10.39 -0.14 14.94
N ARG A 128 11.17 -0.32 16.00
CA ARG A 128 12.20 -1.37 16.10
C ARG A 128 11.56 -2.71 15.76
N GLN A 129 12.21 -3.48 14.89
CA GLN A 129 11.74 -4.79 14.44
C GLN A 129 11.67 -5.76 15.64
N THR A 130 10.49 -5.92 16.22
CA THR A 130 10.19 -7.07 17.07
C THR A 130 9.67 -8.19 16.16
N TRP A 131 10.52 -9.19 16.00
CA TRP A 131 10.23 -10.42 15.29
C TRP A 131 9.22 -11.22 16.12
N LEU A 132 7.96 -11.21 15.70
CA LEU A 132 6.98 -12.16 16.21
C LEU A 132 6.94 -13.35 15.25
N PRO A 133 7.36 -14.56 15.67
CA PRO A 133 7.37 -15.77 14.84
C PRO A 133 5.98 -16.39 14.63
N SER A 134 4.91 -15.60 14.71
CA SER A 134 3.54 -16.13 14.83
C SER A 134 2.55 -15.37 13.96
N GLN A 135 2.60 -15.54 12.64
CA GLN A 135 1.40 -15.41 11.80
C GLN A 135 1.33 -16.56 10.80
N VAL A 136 0.38 -17.44 11.11
CA VAL A 136 0.23 -18.85 10.73
C VAL A 136 -0.62 -18.99 9.46
N CYS A 137 -0.57 -18.03 8.54
CA CYS A 137 -1.42 -18.09 7.33
C CYS A 137 -0.67 -17.80 6.03
N MET A 138 0.63 -18.07 5.98
CA MET A 138 1.36 -18.12 4.72
C MET A 138 2.10 -19.45 4.60
N LEU A 139 1.72 -20.22 3.58
CA LEU A 139 2.57 -21.21 2.91
C LEU A 139 2.95 -22.46 3.72
N ARG A 140 1.95 -23.31 4.03
CA ARG A 140 2.16 -24.77 3.98
C ARG A 140 1.26 -25.39 2.91
N LYS A 141 1.85 -25.63 1.74
CA LYS A 141 1.86 -26.98 1.17
C LYS A 141 3.31 -27.42 1.13
#